data_AF-A0A1G3AT28-F1
#
_entry.id   AF-A0A1G3AT28-F1
#
_cell.length_a   1.000
_cell.length_b   1.000
_cell.length_c   1.000
_cell.angle_alpha   90.00
_cell.angle_beta   90.00
_cell.angle_gamma   90.00
#
_symmetry.space_group_name_H-M   'P 1'
#
loop_
_entity.id
_entity.type
_entity.pdbx_description
1 polymer ?
#
loop_
_entity_poly.entity_id
_entity_poly.type
_entity_poly.pdbx_seq_one_letter_code
_entity_poly.pdbx_strand_id
1 'polypeptide(L)'
;MMRQRVFPIVLAVCLAMAATTPARATEDVLDVVPGDAIGFLVVNRLAATDAKIQQTAQQMGLPPIGPWTMFKAKGRIKEGLDEERSAALVAIPAEDPASKPAVLVFLPVSDFQKLIEPFEPDDPTATIVRVQGANGSALVAKLAGYAVATEPKHRPVLEKVLDCKKPAAADLAFLRPWLCGQEVAGVLTVHGVKLACAKVQQGLEAAREGMKPLGGEENPAAAGLKIYEKLFAMAAEQVTSVAIGGQIDAEGVLRVTSRTRFIGGAAWGGSGRSESARRDLLAGLPGGPFVVAVGGVLHESASEGMMQFWTDVMKATPNLYGISPEKADQLMELSRDSMKGMRGMSLMLGVGEPGDPLYGNMMFAFTSDDAQAYMAAYEEQVRAMNELFKDSSSPFLSGMEVERIDVDGTPGLKIEMAMPEPPGMGDVPQFAGMMEKIFGPGGKMRIFIAAADEHTVVAAYTSEKTLRRCLEAVKGSQPLLAADEGVAKTAALLPPEAPWVGYWSPRGTIDFANQAISMFAPEGEAQFKLPQFAATPPVGLAVTTSPNEIQTCLVVPAEAIQAIGTYVKEVQKMIAEKAAAP
;
A
#
# COMPACT_ATOMS: atom_id res chain seq x y z
N MET A 1 -33.93 4.64 4.61
CA MET A 1 -32.57 4.07 4.50
C MET A 1 -31.80 4.37 3.19
N MET A 2 -32.37 5.04 2.18
CA MET A 2 -31.65 5.26 0.88
C MET A 2 -30.57 6.37 0.87
N ARG A 3 -30.53 7.27 1.86
CA ARG A 3 -29.67 8.48 1.87
C ARG A 3 -28.16 8.26 2.08
N GLN A 4 -27.69 7.02 2.24
CA GLN A 4 -26.26 6.71 2.48
C GLN A 4 -25.48 6.23 1.24
N ARG A 5 -26.12 6.09 0.06
CA ARG A 5 -25.48 5.47 -1.12
C ARG A 5 -24.54 6.37 -1.94
N VAL A 6 -24.45 7.66 -1.68
CA VAL A 6 -23.56 8.57 -2.44
C VAL A 6 -22.08 8.31 -2.11
N PHE A 7 -21.76 8.08 -0.83
CA PHE A 7 -20.38 7.92 -0.36
C PHE A 7 -19.66 6.66 -0.92
N PRO A 8 -20.26 5.45 -0.92
CA PRO A 8 -19.61 4.27 -1.52
C PRO A 8 -19.50 4.36 -3.04
N ILE A 9 -20.35 5.14 -3.72
CA ILE A 9 -20.24 5.34 -5.18
C ILE A 9 -19.02 6.22 -5.49
N VAL A 10 -18.76 7.29 -4.74
CA VAL A 10 -17.54 8.09 -4.92
C VAL A 10 -16.30 7.23 -4.65
N LEU A 11 -16.28 6.46 -3.56
CA LEU A 11 -15.13 5.61 -3.22
C LEU A 11 -14.88 4.47 -4.23
N ALA A 12 -15.95 3.89 -4.80
CA ALA A 12 -15.84 2.86 -5.84
C ALA A 12 -15.46 3.43 -7.22
N VAL A 13 -15.85 4.67 -7.53
CA VAL A 13 -15.43 5.37 -8.77
C VAL A 13 -13.95 5.75 -8.73
N CYS A 14 -13.37 6.02 -7.55
CA CYS A 14 -11.93 6.28 -7.39
C CYS A 14 -11.00 5.09 -7.69
N LEU A 15 -11.54 3.87 -7.85
CA LEU A 15 -10.76 2.63 -8.04
C LEU A 15 -10.71 2.14 -9.49
N ALA A 16 -11.30 2.87 -10.45
CA ALA A 16 -11.50 2.39 -11.81
C ALA A 16 -10.93 3.34 -12.88
N MET A 17 -9.64 3.15 -13.19
CA MET A 17 -9.02 3.36 -14.52
C MET A 17 -8.89 4.82 -15.01
N ALA A 18 -8.12 5.01 -16.07
CA ALA A 18 -7.53 6.28 -16.51
C ALA A 18 -6.87 6.11 -17.90
N ALA A 19 -6.30 7.16 -18.52
CA ALA A 19 -5.01 7.20 -19.26
C ALA A 19 -4.71 8.61 -19.84
N THR A 20 -3.47 8.91 -20.26
CA THR A 20 -3.20 10.12 -21.10
C THR A 20 -2.08 10.11 -22.14
N THR A 21 -2.37 10.82 -23.24
CA THR A 21 -1.45 11.68 -23.99
C THR A 21 -1.48 13.13 -23.44
N PRO A 22 -0.39 13.91 -23.58
CA PRO A 22 -0.34 15.27 -23.03
C PRO A 22 -1.04 16.29 -23.93
N ALA A 23 -2.10 16.92 -23.41
CA ALA A 23 -2.74 18.09 -24.00
C ALA A 23 -2.52 19.34 -23.10
N ARG A 24 -2.71 20.53 -23.68
CA ARG A 24 -2.34 21.83 -23.09
C ARG A 24 -2.97 22.08 -21.72
N ALA A 25 -2.28 22.90 -20.93
CA ALA A 25 -2.61 23.23 -19.54
C ALA A 25 -4.10 23.57 -19.33
N THR A 26 -4.78 22.68 -18.62
CA THR A 26 -6.08 22.92 -17.98
C THR A 26 -5.95 24.05 -16.95
N GLU A 27 -6.94 24.93 -16.88
CA GLU A 27 -7.13 25.82 -15.72
C GLU A 27 -7.18 24.97 -14.44
N ASP A 28 -6.40 25.36 -13.44
CA ASP A 28 -6.10 24.48 -12.32
C ASP A 28 -7.24 24.48 -11.29
N VAL A 29 -7.72 23.29 -10.94
CA VAL A 29 -8.69 23.11 -9.86
C VAL A 29 -8.17 23.69 -8.54
N LEU A 30 -6.85 23.69 -8.31
CA LEU A 30 -6.25 24.32 -7.13
C LEU A 30 -6.50 25.83 -7.02
N ASP A 31 -6.81 26.52 -8.12
CA ASP A 31 -7.10 27.96 -8.14
C ASP A 31 -8.52 28.29 -7.68
N VAL A 32 -9.41 27.27 -7.59
CA VAL A 32 -10.80 27.41 -7.10
C VAL A 32 -11.11 26.61 -5.83
N VAL A 33 -10.24 25.68 -5.43
CA VAL A 33 -10.31 25.01 -4.13
C VAL A 33 -9.94 25.99 -3.01
N PRO A 34 -10.79 26.21 -1.98
CA PRO A 34 -10.44 27.05 -0.82
C PRO A 34 -9.25 26.50 -0.03
N GLY A 35 -8.40 27.40 0.50
CA GLY A 35 -7.24 27.01 1.31
C GLY A 35 -7.56 26.24 2.61
N ASP A 36 -8.79 26.33 3.11
CA ASP A 36 -9.27 25.60 4.30
C ASP A 36 -10.01 24.29 3.98
N ALA A 37 -10.01 23.85 2.72
CA ALA A 37 -10.56 22.55 2.34
C ALA A 37 -9.89 21.40 3.12
N ILE A 38 -10.68 20.42 3.56
CA ILE A 38 -10.22 19.15 4.12
C ILE A 38 -9.47 18.36 3.05
N GLY A 39 -10.04 18.32 1.86
CA GLY A 39 -9.47 17.62 0.72
C GLY A 39 -10.36 17.73 -0.50
N PHE A 40 -9.86 17.23 -1.61
CA PHE A 40 -10.60 17.20 -2.87
C PHE A 40 -10.26 15.96 -3.69
N LEU A 41 -11.20 15.55 -4.52
CA LEU A 41 -11.01 14.64 -5.64
C LEU A 41 -11.05 15.47 -6.92
N VAL A 42 -10.10 15.27 -7.83
CA VAL A 42 -10.13 15.81 -9.19
C VAL A 42 -10.25 14.66 -10.20
N VAL A 43 -11.07 14.87 -11.23
CA VAL A 43 -11.10 14.05 -12.45
C VAL A 43 -10.68 14.98 -13.58
N ASN A 44 -9.46 14.82 -14.09
CA ASN A 44 -8.92 15.64 -15.16
C ASN A 44 -9.50 15.22 -16.50
N ARG A 45 -9.76 16.20 -17.38
CA ARG A 45 -10.16 15.98 -18.80
C ARG A 45 -11.27 14.95 -18.93
N LEU A 46 -12.48 15.27 -18.45
CA LEU A 46 -13.60 14.33 -18.27
C LEU A 46 -13.80 13.33 -19.42
N ALA A 47 -13.90 13.80 -20.67
CA ALA A 47 -14.09 12.94 -21.84
C ALA A 47 -12.88 12.03 -22.08
N ALA A 48 -11.67 12.59 -22.01
CA ALA A 48 -10.44 11.84 -22.21
C ALA A 48 -10.22 10.78 -21.13
N THR A 49 -10.65 11.02 -19.88
CA THR A 49 -10.57 10.03 -18.79
C THR A 49 -11.61 8.93 -18.96
N ASP A 50 -12.88 9.27 -19.24
CA ASP A 50 -13.94 8.27 -19.48
C ASP A 50 -13.61 7.33 -20.63
N ALA A 51 -13.01 7.86 -21.72
CA ALA A 51 -12.62 7.07 -22.89
C ALA A 51 -11.65 5.93 -22.53
N LYS A 52 -10.64 6.16 -21.67
CA LYS A 52 -9.72 5.09 -21.30
C LYS A 52 -10.21 4.21 -20.16
N ILE A 53 -11.09 4.72 -19.28
CA ILE A 53 -11.86 3.85 -18.38
C ILE A 53 -12.64 2.81 -19.21
N GLN A 54 -13.31 3.24 -20.28
CA GLN A 54 -14.01 2.34 -21.19
C GLN A 54 -13.05 1.38 -21.92
N GLN A 55 -11.92 1.87 -22.43
CA GLN A 55 -10.91 1.04 -23.10
C GLN A 55 -10.34 -0.05 -22.19
N THR A 56 -9.98 0.28 -20.96
CA THR A 56 -9.41 -0.68 -20.01
C THR A 56 -10.48 -1.66 -19.50
N ALA A 57 -11.74 -1.22 -19.33
CA ALA A 57 -12.86 -2.13 -19.09
C ALA A 57 -13.02 -3.16 -20.24
N GLN A 58 -12.91 -2.71 -21.50
CA GLN A 58 -12.95 -3.59 -22.67
C GLN A 58 -11.75 -4.56 -22.72
N GLN A 59 -10.54 -4.13 -22.33
CA GLN A 59 -9.35 -5.00 -22.22
C GLN A 59 -9.53 -6.09 -21.16
N MET A 60 -10.17 -5.78 -20.02
CA MET A 60 -10.59 -6.79 -19.04
C MET A 60 -11.78 -7.65 -19.53
N GLY A 61 -12.37 -7.32 -20.69
CA GLY A 61 -13.61 -7.87 -21.22
C GLY A 61 -14.79 -7.69 -20.26
N LEU A 62 -14.80 -6.61 -19.50
CA LEU A 62 -15.93 -6.13 -18.71
C LEU A 62 -16.84 -5.26 -19.59
N PRO A 63 -18.13 -5.09 -19.25
CA PRO A 63 -18.99 -4.13 -19.94
C PRO A 63 -18.38 -2.71 -19.90
N PRO A 64 -18.40 -1.94 -21.00
CA PRO A 64 -17.87 -0.59 -21.03
C PRO A 64 -18.75 0.36 -20.20
N ILE A 65 -18.44 0.44 -18.91
CA ILE A 65 -19.10 1.31 -17.94
C ILE A 65 -18.22 2.54 -17.74
N GLY A 66 -18.43 3.54 -18.59
CA GLY A 66 -17.88 4.88 -18.37
C GLY A 66 -18.66 5.61 -17.27
N PRO A 67 -18.07 5.97 -16.12
CA PRO A 67 -18.75 6.70 -15.05
C PRO A 67 -19.32 8.04 -15.55
N TRP A 68 -18.63 8.71 -16.46
CA TRP A 68 -19.07 9.96 -17.06
C TRP A 68 -20.23 9.75 -18.04
N THR A 69 -20.14 8.71 -18.87
CA THR A 69 -21.25 8.29 -19.74
C THR A 69 -22.51 7.95 -18.94
N MET A 70 -22.37 7.25 -17.79
CA MET A 70 -23.49 7.02 -16.87
C MET A 70 -24.01 8.29 -16.19
N PHE A 71 -23.14 9.24 -15.87
CA PHE A 71 -23.52 10.53 -15.30
C PHE A 71 -24.36 11.33 -16.30
N LYS A 72 -23.94 11.45 -17.57
CA LYS A 72 -24.73 12.09 -18.63
C LYS A 72 -26.08 11.41 -18.83
N ALA A 73 -26.10 10.08 -18.94
CA ALA A 73 -27.32 9.31 -19.15
C ALA A 73 -28.37 9.47 -18.04
N LYS A 74 -27.95 9.70 -16.79
CA LYS A 74 -28.84 9.88 -15.63
C LYS A 74 -29.09 11.35 -15.26
N GLY A 75 -28.15 12.23 -15.58
CA GLY A 75 -28.08 13.60 -15.05
C GLY A 75 -28.83 14.65 -15.84
N ARG A 76 -29.51 14.31 -16.94
CA ARG A 76 -30.18 15.25 -17.89
C ARG A 76 -29.27 16.28 -18.59
N ILE A 77 -28.01 16.44 -18.17
CA ILE A 77 -27.02 17.33 -18.79
C ILE A 77 -26.72 16.86 -20.22
N LYS A 78 -27.01 17.71 -21.20
CA LYS A 78 -26.73 17.50 -22.63
C LYS A 78 -25.75 18.52 -23.21
N GLU A 79 -25.76 19.75 -22.69
CA GLU A 79 -24.97 20.88 -23.17
C GLU A 79 -24.41 21.68 -21.98
N GLY A 80 -23.54 22.66 -22.25
CA GLY A 80 -23.06 23.63 -21.27
C GLY A 80 -21.87 23.20 -20.40
N LEU A 81 -21.51 21.92 -20.41
CA LEU A 81 -20.27 21.44 -19.81
C LEU A 81 -19.07 21.57 -20.75
N ASP A 82 -17.87 21.68 -20.20
CA ASP A 82 -16.60 21.54 -20.92
C ASP A 82 -15.95 20.20 -20.56
N GLU A 83 -16.05 19.20 -21.44
CA GLU A 83 -15.54 17.84 -21.15
C GLU A 83 -14.02 17.70 -21.31
N GLU A 84 -13.33 18.70 -21.86
CA GLU A 84 -11.86 18.72 -21.99
C GLU A 84 -11.19 19.25 -20.71
N ARG A 85 -11.96 19.90 -19.84
CA ARG A 85 -11.51 20.38 -18.53
C ARG A 85 -11.68 19.35 -17.42
N SER A 86 -11.09 19.66 -16.28
CA SER A 86 -11.18 18.88 -15.05
C SER A 86 -12.45 19.21 -14.27
N ALA A 87 -13.02 18.23 -13.57
CA ALA A 87 -14.05 18.43 -12.54
C ALA A 87 -13.50 18.07 -11.16
N ALA A 88 -14.13 18.56 -10.09
CA ALA A 88 -13.70 18.24 -8.73
C ALA A 88 -14.86 18.03 -7.74
N LEU A 89 -14.59 17.26 -6.70
CA LEU A 89 -15.37 17.19 -5.46
C LEU A 89 -14.53 17.75 -4.34
N VAL A 90 -14.99 18.77 -3.63
CA VAL A 90 -14.23 19.43 -2.56
C VAL A 90 -14.98 19.29 -1.24
N ALA A 91 -14.29 18.79 -0.21
CA ALA A 91 -14.79 18.70 1.15
C ALA A 91 -14.30 19.91 1.97
N ILE A 92 -15.22 20.69 2.52
CA ILE A 92 -14.94 21.86 3.37
C ILE A 92 -15.39 21.52 4.81
N PRO A 93 -14.65 21.96 5.85
CA PRO A 93 -15.12 21.85 7.23
C PRO A 93 -16.53 22.41 7.42
N ALA A 94 -17.35 21.71 8.21
CA ALA A 94 -18.56 22.30 8.73
C ALA A 94 -18.22 23.33 9.83
N GLU A 95 -19.12 24.29 10.08
CA GLU A 95 -18.97 25.25 11.18
C GLU A 95 -18.99 24.56 12.56
N ASP A 96 -19.79 23.49 12.67
CA ASP A 96 -19.80 22.57 13.81
C ASP A 96 -18.84 21.38 13.56
N PRO A 97 -17.80 21.17 14.38
CA PRO A 97 -16.87 20.03 14.26
C PRO A 97 -17.51 18.64 14.45
N ALA A 98 -18.71 18.54 15.05
CA ALA A 98 -19.46 17.29 15.14
C ALA A 98 -20.27 16.98 13.86
N SER A 99 -20.53 18.00 13.04
CA SER A 99 -21.26 17.87 11.78
C SER A 99 -20.38 17.31 10.66
N LYS A 100 -21.03 16.71 9.65
CA LYS A 100 -20.34 16.18 8.47
C LYS A 100 -19.81 17.33 7.60
N PRO A 101 -18.60 17.18 7.00
CA PRO A 101 -18.09 18.13 6.02
C PRO A 101 -19.10 18.46 4.93
N ALA A 102 -19.15 19.73 4.54
CA ALA A 102 -19.90 20.15 3.37
C ALA A 102 -19.14 19.70 2.11
N VAL A 103 -19.86 19.10 1.16
CA VAL A 103 -19.29 18.68 -0.13
C VAL A 103 -19.80 19.62 -1.22
N LEU A 104 -18.88 20.13 -2.03
CA LEU A 104 -19.16 20.94 -3.21
C LEU A 104 -18.67 20.20 -4.46
N VAL A 105 -19.47 20.25 -5.52
CA VAL A 105 -19.14 19.69 -6.84
C VAL A 105 -18.78 20.85 -7.77
N PHE A 106 -17.58 20.80 -8.34
CA PHE A 106 -17.08 21.78 -9.32
C PHE A 106 -17.15 21.13 -10.70
N LEU A 107 -18.08 21.58 -11.53
CA LEU A 107 -18.26 21.12 -12.91
C LEU A 107 -17.75 22.20 -13.88
N PRO A 108 -16.80 21.92 -14.78
CA PRO A 108 -16.29 22.90 -15.72
C PRO A 108 -17.35 23.26 -16.77
N VAL A 109 -17.59 24.55 -17.02
CA VAL A 109 -18.68 25.00 -17.90
C VAL A 109 -18.18 25.75 -19.14
N SER A 110 -18.69 25.32 -20.29
CA SER A 110 -18.65 26.07 -21.55
C SER A 110 -19.81 27.07 -21.63
N ASP A 111 -20.99 26.70 -21.11
CA ASP A 111 -22.17 27.57 -20.97
C ASP A 111 -22.93 27.21 -19.69
N PHE A 112 -22.87 28.10 -18.69
CA PHE A 112 -23.51 27.90 -17.39
C PHE A 112 -25.04 27.79 -17.48
N GLN A 113 -25.68 28.55 -18.37
CA GLN A 113 -27.15 28.57 -18.47
C GLN A 113 -27.67 27.25 -19.04
N LYS A 114 -27.04 26.77 -20.14
CA LYS A 114 -27.33 25.47 -20.74
C LYS A 114 -27.08 24.29 -19.80
N LEU A 115 -26.11 24.41 -18.88
CA LEU A 115 -25.87 23.37 -17.88
C LEU A 115 -27.05 23.26 -16.89
N ILE A 116 -27.59 24.39 -16.42
CA ILE A 116 -28.63 24.41 -15.36
C ILE A 116 -30.06 24.28 -15.88
N GLU A 117 -30.33 24.65 -17.13
CA GLU A 117 -31.67 24.59 -17.77
C GLU A 117 -32.41 23.24 -17.58
N PRO A 118 -31.78 22.05 -17.74
CA PRO A 118 -32.46 20.75 -17.56
C PRO A 118 -32.91 20.43 -16.13
N PHE A 119 -32.55 21.29 -15.17
CA PHE A 119 -32.83 21.18 -13.74
C PHE A 119 -33.79 22.26 -13.24
N GLU A 120 -34.57 22.92 -14.10
CA GLU A 120 -35.68 23.79 -13.71
C GLU A 120 -35.26 24.87 -12.67
N PRO A 121 -34.35 25.80 -13.02
CA PRO A 121 -33.82 26.80 -12.09
C PRO A 121 -34.88 27.80 -11.61
N ASP A 122 -34.96 28.03 -10.29
CA ASP A 122 -35.91 28.97 -9.65
C ASP A 122 -35.73 30.41 -10.18
N ASP A 123 -34.48 30.87 -10.30
CA ASP A 123 -34.06 32.14 -10.90
C ASP A 123 -32.69 31.93 -11.58
N PRO A 124 -32.63 31.81 -12.91
CA PRO A 124 -31.38 31.56 -13.63
C PRO A 124 -30.40 32.75 -13.64
N THR A 125 -30.81 33.93 -13.17
CA THR A 125 -29.96 35.14 -13.12
C THR A 125 -29.37 35.40 -11.72
N ALA A 126 -29.82 34.69 -10.69
CA ALA A 126 -29.28 34.81 -9.34
C ALA A 126 -27.82 34.34 -9.25
N THR A 127 -27.02 34.98 -8.39
CA THR A 127 -25.63 34.56 -8.10
C THR A 127 -25.56 33.11 -7.58
N ILE A 128 -26.56 32.71 -6.80
CA ILE A 128 -26.74 31.34 -6.30
C ILE A 128 -28.14 30.87 -6.70
N VAL A 129 -28.19 30.12 -7.79
CA VAL A 129 -29.40 29.55 -8.37
C VAL A 129 -29.81 28.31 -7.57
N ARG A 130 -31.10 28.15 -7.25
CA ARG A 130 -31.64 26.85 -6.83
C ARG A 130 -32.10 26.08 -8.06
N VAL A 131 -31.77 24.80 -8.11
CA VAL A 131 -32.17 23.88 -9.19
C VAL A 131 -32.79 22.61 -8.60
N GLN A 132 -33.65 21.93 -9.36
CA GLN A 132 -34.31 20.67 -9.00
C GLN A 132 -33.68 19.48 -9.72
N GLY A 133 -33.11 18.55 -8.96
CA GLY A 133 -32.56 17.29 -9.47
C GLY A 133 -33.37 16.06 -9.05
N ALA A 134 -33.08 14.91 -9.67
CA ALA A 134 -33.74 13.63 -9.36
C ALA A 134 -33.61 13.19 -7.88
N ASN A 135 -32.64 13.74 -7.14
CA ASN A 135 -32.40 13.47 -5.71
C ASN A 135 -32.84 14.63 -4.79
N GLY A 136 -33.57 15.62 -5.31
CA GLY A 136 -33.99 16.84 -4.60
C GLY A 136 -33.29 18.11 -5.11
N SER A 137 -33.57 19.25 -4.45
CA SER A 137 -33.01 20.55 -4.85
C SER A 137 -31.54 20.71 -4.48
N ALA A 138 -30.75 21.35 -5.35
CA ALA A 138 -29.39 21.81 -5.09
C ALA A 138 -29.27 23.33 -5.21
N LEU A 139 -28.18 23.91 -4.69
CA LEU A 139 -27.76 25.28 -4.98
C LEU A 139 -26.55 25.24 -5.90
N VAL A 140 -26.53 26.10 -6.93
CA VAL A 140 -25.48 26.17 -7.95
C VAL A 140 -25.07 27.62 -8.17
N ALA A 141 -23.77 27.89 -8.26
CA ALA A 141 -23.22 29.21 -8.55
C ALA A 141 -22.09 29.13 -9.59
N LYS A 142 -21.82 30.23 -10.29
CA LYS A 142 -20.71 30.31 -11.26
C LYS A 142 -19.46 30.87 -10.59
N LEU A 143 -18.33 30.16 -10.67
CA LEU A 143 -17.03 30.58 -10.14
C LEU A 143 -15.92 30.22 -11.12
N ALA A 144 -15.19 31.21 -11.65
CA ALA A 144 -13.97 31.03 -12.45
C ALA A 144 -14.01 29.89 -13.50
N GLY A 145 -15.06 29.85 -14.33
CA GLY A 145 -15.22 28.81 -15.37
C GLY A 145 -15.86 27.50 -14.89
N TYR A 146 -16.28 27.41 -13.63
CA TYR A 146 -16.99 26.28 -13.05
C TYR A 146 -18.43 26.63 -12.64
N ALA A 147 -19.32 25.64 -12.68
CA ALA A 147 -20.52 25.59 -11.87
C ALA A 147 -20.20 24.85 -10.57
N VAL A 148 -20.40 25.53 -9.43
CA VAL A 148 -20.15 24.99 -8.09
C VAL A 148 -21.49 24.66 -7.44
N ALA A 149 -21.74 23.38 -7.14
CA ALA A 149 -23.01 22.87 -6.64
C ALA A 149 -22.91 22.25 -5.25
N THR A 150 -23.91 22.47 -4.38
CA THR A 150 -24.01 21.82 -3.06
C THR A 150 -25.47 21.67 -2.57
N GLU A 151 -25.69 20.98 -1.46
CA GLU A 151 -27.01 20.87 -0.81
C GLU A 151 -27.48 22.23 -0.23
N PRO A 152 -28.78 22.56 -0.24
CA PRO A 152 -29.28 23.86 0.24
C PRO A 152 -28.92 24.21 1.69
N LYS A 153 -28.74 23.20 2.55
CA LYS A 153 -28.30 23.38 3.95
C LYS A 153 -26.85 23.90 4.08
N HIS A 154 -26.06 23.82 3.00
CA HIS A 154 -24.68 24.27 2.94
C HIS A 154 -24.51 25.61 2.20
N ARG A 155 -25.60 26.39 2.05
CA ARG A 155 -25.57 27.76 1.51
C ARG A 155 -24.43 28.63 2.07
N PRO A 156 -24.21 28.73 3.40
CA PRO A 156 -23.14 29.57 3.95
C PRO A 156 -21.73 29.14 3.48
N VAL A 157 -21.55 27.83 3.25
CA VAL A 157 -20.29 27.29 2.73
C VAL A 157 -20.11 27.66 1.26
N LEU A 158 -21.16 27.58 0.43
CA LEU A 158 -21.10 28.03 -0.96
C LEU A 158 -20.81 29.53 -1.05
N GLU A 159 -21.46 30.35 -0.23
CA GLU A 159 -21.22 31.80 -0.15
C GLU A 159 -19.75 32.09 0.23
N LYS A 160 -19.23 31.44 1.28
CA LYS A 160 -17.82 31.50 1.68
C LYS A 160 -16.83 31.07 0.58
N VAL A 161 -17.18 30.08 -0.25
CA VAL A 161 -16.36 29.62 -1.37
C VAL A 161 -16.31 30.67 -2.48
N LEU A 162 -17.44 31.31 -2.80
CA LEU A 162 -17.51 32.39 -3.79
C LEU A 162 -16.75 33.64 -3.35
N ASP A 163 -16.74 33.94 -2.05
CA ASP A 163 -15.99 35.05 -1.45
C ASP A 163 -14.50 34.73 -1.17
N CYS A 164 -14.05 33.50 -1.45
CA CYS A 164 -12.72 33.05 -1.05
C CYS A 164 -11.60 33.68 -1.91
N LYS A 165 -10.81 34.56 -1.30
CA LYS A 165 -9.66 35.23 -1.93
C LYS A 165 -8.33 34.48 -1.81
N LYS A 166 -8.32 33.32 -1.15
CA LYS A 166 -7.11 32.53 -0.85
C LYS A 166 -7.31 31.06 -1.26
N PRO A 167 -7.06 30.72 -2.54
CA PRO A 167 -7.13 29.34 -2.99
C PRO A 167 -5.98 28.48 -2.42
N ALA A 168 -6.21 27.17 -2.31
CA ALA A 168 -5.23 26.17 -1.86
C ALA A 168 -4.01 26.07 -2.79
N ALA A 169 -4.13 26.60 -4.00
CA ALA A 169 -3.11 27.04 -4.94
C ALA A 169 -1.70 27.26 -4.40
N ALA A 170 -1.54 27.95 -3.28
CA ALA A 170 -0.24 28.32 -2.71
C ALA A 170 0.43 27.14 -1.99
N ASP A 171 -0.25 26.54 -1.02
CA ASP A 171 0.29 25.46 -0.18
C ASP A 171 0.46 24.15 -0.98
N LEU A 172 -0.36 23.95 -2.02
CA LEU A 172 -0.35 22.78 -2.88
C LEU A 172 0.31 23.02 -4.25
N ALA A 173 0.99 24.16 -4.46
CA ALA A 173 1.65 24.50 -5.73
C ALA A 173 2.60 23.40 -6.24
N PHE A 174 3.26 22.68 -5.33
CA PHE A 174 4.18 21.57 -5.64
C PHE A 174 3.48 20.35 -6.26
N LEU A 175 2.16 20.16 -6.02
CA LEU A 175 1.39 19.06 -6.60
C LEU A 175 0.95 19.34 -8.04
N ARG A 176 0.93 20.61 -8.50
CA ARG A 176 0.39 20.98 -9.83
C ARG A 176 0.91 20.13 -10.99
N PRO A 177 2.24 19.95 -11.17
CA PRO A 177 2.74 19.16 -12.29
C PRO A 177 2.33 17.68 -12.21
N TRP A 178 2.23 17.15 -10.99
CA TRP A 178 1.83 15.77 -10.74
C TRP A 178 0.33 15.56 -10.95
N LEU A 179 -0.51 16.46 -10.42
CA LEU A 179 -1.96 16.47 -10.60
C LEU A 179 -2.33 16.54 -12.08
N CYS A 180 -1.69 17.40 -12.86
CA CYS A 180 -1.93 17.50 -14.31
C CYS A 180 -1.65 16.18 -15.06
N GLY A 181 -0.70 15.38 -14.57
CA GLY A 181 -0.34 14.07 -15.12
C GLY A 181 -1.20 12.89 -14.62
N GLN A 182 -2.10 13.11 -13.65
CA GLN A 182 -3.09 12.09 -13.27
C GLN A 182 -4.37 12.28 -14.10
N GLU A 183 -5.18 11.22 -14.22
CA GLU A 183 -6.56 11.34 -14.70
C GLU A 183 -7.55 11.49 -13.54
N VAL A 184 -7.30 10.79 -12.45
CA VAL A 184 -8.07 10.92 -11.20
C VAL A 184 -7.08 11.08 -10.06
N ALA A 185 -7.29 12.06 -9.19
CA ALA A 185 -6.46 12.22 -7.99
C ALA A 185 -7.26 12.71 -6.78
N GLY A 186 -7.05 12.07 -5.64
CA GLY A 186 -7.52 12.53 -4.33
C GLY A 186 -6.39 13.19 -3.56
N VAL A 187 -6.67 14.30 -2.89
CA VAL A 187 -5.73 15.01 -2.02
C VAL A 187 -6.39 15.33 -0.69
N LEU A 188 -5.76 14.90 0.41
CA LEU A 188 -6.01 15.42 1.75
C LEU A 188 -5.02 16.55 2.04
N THR A 189 -5.54 17.71 2.42
CA THR A 189 -4.72 18.83 2.89
C THR A 189 -4.30 18.60 4.34
N VAL A 190 -3.50 19.51 4.91
CA VAL A 190 -3.16 19.50 6.34
C VAL A 190 -4.41 19.48 7.24
N HIS A 191 -5.50 20.12 6.82
CA HIS A 191 -6.78 20.11 7.54
C HIS A 191 -7.44 18.72 7.49
N GLY A 192 -7.40 18.06 6.33
CA GLY A 192 -7.96 16.71 6.19
C GLY A 192 -7.14 15.62 6.83
N VAL A 193 -5.81 15.72 6.78
CA VAL A 193 -4.90 14.83 7.52
C VAL A 193 -5.19 14.91 9.01
N LYS A 194 -5.21 16.12 9.60
CA LYS A 194 -5.52 16.30 11.03
C LYS A 194 -6.90 15.78 11.40
N LEU A 195 -7.93 16.07 10.60
CA LEU A 195 -9.28 15.56 10.84
C LEU A 195 -9.34 14.01 10.76
N ALA A 196 -8.68 13.41 9.78
CA ALA A 196 -8.64 11.96 9.60
C ALA A 196 -7.92 11.29 10.79
N CYS A 197 -6.74 11.77 11.17
CA CYS A 197 -5.99 11.26 12.31
C CYS A 197 -6.80 11.36 13.61
N ALA A 198 -7.42 12.51 13.90
CA ALA A 198 -8.27 12.69 15.07
C ALA A 198 -9.48 11.72 15.09
N LYS A 199 -10.08 11.43 13.93
CA LYS A 199 -11.17 10.45 13.82
C LYS A 199 -10.69 9.00 14.00
N VAL A 200 -9.49 8.66 13.53
CA VAL A 200 -8.90 7.34 13.78
C VAL A 200 -8.55 7.19 15.26
N GLN A 201 -7.97 8.21 15.91
CA GLN A 201 -7.69 8.19 17.34
C GLN A 201 -8.96 7.99 18.18
N GLN A 202 -10.05 8.71 17.88
CA GLN A 202 -11.37 8.49 18.50
C GLN A 202 -11.89 7.04 18.30
N GLY A 203 -11.66 6.45 17.12
CA GLY A 203 -12.01 5.06 16.83
C GLY A 203 -11.16 4.04 17.59
N LEU A 204 -9.85 4.28 17.72
CA LEU A 204 -8.92 3.44 18.48
C LEU A 204 -9.22 3.49 19.99
N GLU A 205 -9.54 4.67 20.52
CA GLU A 205 -9.99 4.85 21.90
C GLU A 205 -11.27 4.06 22.17
N ALA A 206 -12.30 4.23 21.33
CA ALA A 206 -13.56 3.48 21.44
C ALA A 206 -13.36 1.95 21.31
N ALA A 207 -12.44 1.51 20.44
CA ALA A 207 -12.11 0.10 20.31
C ALA A 207 -11.42 -0.46 21.58
N ARG A 208 -10.51 0.29 22.20
CA ARG A 208 -9.89 -0.09 23.49
C ARG A 208 -10.90 -0.13 24.63
N GLU A 209 -11.80 0.84 24.71
CA GLU A 209 -12.90 0.81 25.69
C GLU A 209 -13.76 -0.45 25.53
N GLY A 210 -14.07 -0.82 24.28
CA GLY A 210 -14.76 -2.08 23.96
C GLY A 210 -13.96 -3.36 24.29
N MET A 211 -12.64 -3.28 24.42
CA MET A 211 -11.77 -4.40 24.82
C MET A 211 -11.56 -4.53 26.34
N LYS A 212 -12.00 -3.56 27.16
CA LYS A 212 -11.89 -3.66 28.64
C LYS A 212 -12.48 -4.95 29.23
N PRO A 213 -13.64 -5.48 28.78
CA PRO A 213 -14.16 -6.76 29.25
C PRO A 213 -13.33 -7.99 28.83
N LEU A 214 -12.41 -7.84 27.88
CA LEU A 214 -11.56 -8.91 27.31
C LEU A 214 -10.11 -8.82 27.81
N GLY A 215 -9.90 -8.34 29.04
CA GLY A 215 -8.58 -8.17 29.66
C GLY A 215 -7.98 -6.75 29.52
N GLY A 216 -8.64 -5.83 28.81
CA GLY A 216 -8.23 -4.43 28.75
C GLY A 216 -6.80 -4.23 28.25
N GLU A 217 -5.94 -3.56 29.04
CA GLU A 217 -4.56 -3.27 28.64
C GLU A 217 -3.64 -4.49 28.63
N GLU A 218 -4.02 -5.59 29.29
CA GLU A 218 -3.27 -6.85 29.26
C GLU A 218 -3.51 -7.62 27.94
N ASN A 219 -4.55 -7.25 27.18
CA ASN A 219 -4.86 -7.88 25.91
C ASN A 219 -3.86 -7.44 24.81
N PRO A 220 -3.15 -8.38 24.14
CA PRO A 220 -2.19 -8.05 23.08
C PRO A 220 -2.79 -7.23 21.92
N ALA A 221 -4.08 -7.39 21.61
CA ALA A 221 -4.75 -6.58 20.59
C ALA A 221 -4.87 -5.11 21.03
N ALA A 222 -5.19 -4.84 22.29
CA ALA A 222 -5.26 -3.47 22.83
C ALA A 222 -3.88 -2.80 22.88
N ALA A 223 -2.83 -3.57 23.17
CA ALA A 223 -1.44 -3.13 23.04
C ALA A 223 -1.10 -2.75 21.59
N GLY A 224 -1.52 -3.57 20.62
CA GLY A 224 -1.43 -3.26 19.19
C GLY A 224 -2.13 -1.95 18.79
N LEU A 225 -3.31 -1.65 19.36
CA LEU A 225 -4.01 -0.38 19.11
C LEU A 225 -3.23 0.87 19.57
N LYS A 226 -2.39 0.77 20.61
CA LYS A 226 -1.52 1.88 21.06
C LYS A 226 -0.43 2.23 20.03
N ILE A 227 0.04 1.25 19.25
CA ILE A 227 1.02 1.49 18.16
C ILE A 227 0.39 2.38 17.08
N TYR A 228 -0.82 2.03 16.63
CA TYR A 228 -1.55 2.83 15.65
C TYR A 228 -1.86 4.24 16.16
N GLU A 229 -2.23 4.39 17.44
CA GLU A 229 -2.48 5.71 18.02
C GLU A 229 -1.25 6.63 17.96
N LYS A 230 -0.06 6.11 18.32
CA LYS A 230 1.21 6.86 18.18
C LYS A 230 1.47 7.24 16.72
N LEU A 231 1.29 6.32 15.78
CA LEU A 231 1.48 6.57 14.35
C LEU A 231 0.54 7.68 13.83
N PHE A 232 -0.75 7.65 14.21
CA PHE A 232 -1.71 8.67 13.79
C PHE A 232 -1.52 10.01 14.52
N ALA A 233 -1.04 10.03 15.77
CA ALA A 233 -0.66 11.27 16.46
C ALA A 233 0.50 11.97 15.73
N MET A 234 1.58 11.22 15.49
CA MET A 234 2.75 11.70 14.75
C MET A 234 2.40 12.11 13.32
N ALA A 235 1.49 11.40 12.64
CA ALA A 235 1.01 11.81 11.32
C ALA A 235 0.23 13.15 11.36
N ALA A 236 -0.61 13.37 12.37
CA ALA A 236 -1.34 14.65 12.54
C ALA A 236 -0.40 15.84 12.79
N GLU A 237 0.76 15.59 13.39
CA GLU A 237 1.80 16.59 13.64
C GLU A 237 2.69 16.82 12.42
N GLN A 238 3.17 15.75 11.78
CA GLN A 238 4.26 15.81 10.80
C GLN A 238 3.80 15.79 9.34
N VAL A 239 2.59 15.34 9.00
CA VAL A 239 2.13 15.25 7.60
C VAL A 239 1.32 16.49 7.20
N THR A 240 1.77 17.14 6.14
CA THR A 240 1.16 18.36 5.56
C THR A 240 0.14 18.07 4.47
N SER A 241 0.28 16.95 3.76
CA SER A 241 -0.68 16.50 2.76
C SER A 241 -0.44 15.05 2.38
N VAL A 242 -1.51 14.36 1.98
CA VAL A 242 -1.45 13.04 1.33
C VAL A 242 -2.21 13.13 0.02
N ALA A 243 -1.57 12.74 -1.08
CA ALA A 243 -2.18 12.67 -2.39
C ALA A 243 -2.10 11.25 -2.95
N ILE A 244 -3.13 10.79 -3.66
CA ILE A 244 -3.18 9.51 -4.38
C ILE A 244 -3.76 9.79 -5.77
N GLY A 245 -3.09 9.31 -6.81
CA GLY A 245 -3.43 9.56 -8.22
C GLY A 245 -3.39 8.28 -9.05
N GLY A 246 -4.30 8.18 -10.01
CA GLY A 246 -4.37 7.13 -11.01
C GLY A 246 -4.10 7.67 -12.41
N GLN A 247 -3.27 6.95 -13.15
CA GLN A 247 -2.98 7.13 -14.56
C GLN A 247 -2.98 5.76 -15.26
N ILE A 248 -3.23 5.73 -16.57
CA ILE A 248 -2.81 4.63 -17.46
C ILE A 248 -2.00 5.28 -18.61
N ASP A 249 -1.18 4.55 -19.34
CA ASP A 249 -0.55 5.03 -20.58
C ASP A 249 -1.30 4.54 -21.84
N ALA A 250 -0.76 4.82 -23.03
CA ALA A 250 -1.39 4.42 -24.30
C ALA A 250 -1.33 2.88 -24.50
N GLU A 251 -0.36 2.25 -23.85
CA GLU A 251 -0.06 0.82 -23.84
C GLU A 251 -1.00 0.04 -22.91
N GLY A 252 -1.66 0.73 -21.97
CA GLY A 252 -2.63 0.12 -21.04
C GLY A 252 -2.06 -0.24 -19.66
N VAL A 253 -0.87 0.25 -19.29
CA VAL A 253 -0.27 0.03 -17.96
C VAL A 253 -0.92 0.96 -16.94
N LEU A 254 -1.59 0.41 -15.93
CA LEU A 254 -2.15 1.20 -14.83
C LEU A 254 -1.06 1.63 -13.86
N ARG A 255 -0.96 2.92 -13.60
CA ARG A 255 -0.03 3.55 -12.66
C ARG A 255 -0.84 4.19 -11.53
N VAL A 256 -0.66 3.71 -10.30
CA VAL A 256 -1.20 4.35 -9.10
C VAL A 256 -0.03 4.97 -8.35
N THR A 257 -0.03 6.29 -8.23
CA THR A 257 1.02 7.01 -7.51
C THR A 257 0.46 7.64 -6.22
N SER A 258 1.26 7.71 -5.17
CA SER A 258 0.92 8.51 -3.98
C SER A 258 2.07 9.42 -3.60
N ARG A 259 1.75 10.52 -2.90
CA ARG A 259 2.70 11.49 -2.38
C ARG A 259 2.30 11.87 -0.96
N THR A 260 3.15 11.57 0.01
CA THR A 260 2.99 11.99 1.41
C THR A 260 4.05 13.02 1.72
N ARG A 261 3.62 14.26 1.99
CA ARG A 261 4.52 15.39 2.28
C ARG A 261 4.57 15.69 3.76
N PHE A 262 5.77 15.84 4.28
CA PHE A 262 6.05 16.11 5.69
C PHE A 262 6.42 17.58 5.94
N ILE A 263 6.33 18.00 7.20
CA ILE A 263 6.97 19.22 7.71
C ILE A 263 8.49 19.05 7.62
N GLY A 264 9.20 20.15 7.36
CA GLY A 264 10.65 20.15 7.24
C GLY A 264 11.37 19.57 8.46
N GLY A 265 12.26 18.60 8.23
CA GLY A 265 13.02 17.94 9.31
C GLY A 265 12.26 16.86 10.08
N ALA A 266 11.09 16.42 9.60
CA ALA A 266 10.37 15.27 10.15
C ALA A 266 11.27 14.01 10.17
N ALA A 267 11.20 13.22 11.25
CA ALA A 267 11.98 11.99 11.39
C ALA A 267 11.68 10.96 10.29
N TRP A 268 10.47 11.01 9.71
CA TRP A 268 10.01 10.15 8.62
C TRP A 268 10.26 10.75 7.22
N GLY A 269 10.72 12.00 7.14
CA GLY A 269 10.93 12.72 5.88
C GLY A 269 12.13 12.24 5.05
N GLY A 270 12.92 11.28 5.55
CA GLY A 270 14.14 10.81 4.89
C GLY A 270 15.25 11.87 4.93
N SER A 271 16.16 11.77 5.91
CA SER A 271 17.21 12.77 6.17
C SER A 271 18.32 12.89 5.10
N GLY A 272 18.14 12.26 3.95
CA GLY A 272 18.99 12.42 2.77
C GLY A 272 18.20 12.16 1.49
N ARG A 273 18.67 12.74 0.37
CA ARG A 273 18.41 12.11 -0.92
C ARG A 273 19.08 10.74 -0.85
N SER A 274 18.33 9.65 -1.03
CA SER A 274 18.99 8.36 -1.21
C SER A 274 19.98 8.49 -2.37
N GLU A 275 21.16 7.89 -2.23
CA GLU A 275 21.93 7.61 -3.43
C GLU A 275 21.06 6.76 -4.35
N SER A 276 21.12 7.12 -5.63
CA SER A 276 20.46 6.46 -6.75
C SER A 276 20.76 4.96 -6.70
N ALA A 277 19.74 4.13 -6.91
CA ALA A 277 19.88 2.68 -6.96
C ALA A 277 20.58 2.24 -8.27
N ARG A 278 21.86 2.61 -8.42
CA ARG A 278 22.74 2.17 -9.53
C ARG A 278 23.11 0.69 -9.45
N ARG A 279 22.59 -0.03 -8.46
CA ARG A 279 22.82 -1.44 -8.17
C ARG A 279 21.50 -2.20 -8.34
N ASP A 280 21.58 -3.47 -8.70
CA ASP A 280 20.41 -4.35 -8.69
C ASP A 280 19.88 -4.50 -7.24
N LEU A 281 18.65 -4.06 -7.02
CA LEU A 281 17.99 -4.12 -5.71
C LEU A 281 17.49 -5.52 -5.35
N LEU A 282 17.42 -6.45 -6.31
CA LEU A 282 17.07 -7.86 -6.10
C LEU A 282 18.29 -8.77 -6.19
N ALA A 283 19.51 -8.21 -6.15
CA ALA A 283 20.75 -8.97 -6.16
C ALA A 283 20.74 -10.07 -5.08
N GLY A 284 21.23 -11.25 -5.43
CA GLY A 284 21.27 -12.44 -4.58
C GLY A 284 19.96 -13.24 -4.48
N LEU A 285 18.86 -12.76 -5.06
CA LEU A 285 17.62 -13.55 -5.19
C LEU A 285 17.64 -14.39 -6.48
N PRO A 286 17.52 -15.73 -6.42
CA PRO A 286 17.37 -16.58 -7.60
C PRO A 286 16.06 -16.29 -8.35
N GLY A 287 16.08 -16.43 -9.67
CA GLY A 287 14.88 -16.35 -10.50
C GLY A 287 13.91 -17.53 -10.33
N GLY A 288 12.74 -17.42 -10.96
CA GLY A 288 11.69 -18.44 -10.96
C GLY A 288 10.41 -18.05 -10.23
N PRO A 289 9.50 -19.01 -9.95
CA PRO A 289 8.17 -18.71 -9.40
C PRO A 289 8.20 -18.06 -8.02
N PHE A 290 7.68 -16.84 -7.92
CA PHE A 290 7.58 -16.07 -6.69
C PHE A 290 6.18 -15.50 -6.48
N VAL A 291 5.81 -15.26 -5.21
CA VAL A 291 4.59 -14.58 -4.77
C VAL A 291 4.83 -13.08 -4.71
N VAL A 292 5.85 -12.69 -3.93
CA VAL A 292 6.28 -11.30 -3.74
C VAL A 292 7.80 -11.25 -3.59
N ALA A 293 8.41 -10.23 -4.17
CA ALA A 293 9.80 -9.86 -3.94
C ALA A 293 9.90 -8.37 -3.63
N VAL A 294 10.77 -7.97 -2.72
CA VAL A 294 11.03 -6.57 -2.35
C VAL A 294 12.52 -6.39 -2.23
N GLY A 295 13.05 -5.25 -2.67
CA GLY A 295 14.47 -4.92 -2.59
C GLY A 295 14.66 -3.43 -2.36
N GLY A 296 15.67 -3.06 -1.56
CA GLY A 296 15.95 -1.65 -1.36
C GLY A 296 17.21 -1.31 -0.59
N VAL A 297 17.62 -0.04 -0.75
CA VAL A 297 18.78 0.58 -0.11
C VAL A 297 18.43 0.96 1.33
N LEU A 298 19.30 0.59 2.25
CA LEU A 298 19.24 0.96 3.66
C LEU A 298 20.30 2.01 3.94
N HIS A 299 19.87 3.26 3.96
CA HIS A 299 20.70 4.35 4.47
C HIS A 299 20.78 4.27 5.99
N GLU A 300 21.96 4.54 6.56
CA GLU A 300 22.22 4.44 8.02
C GLU A 300 21.16 5.18 8.85
N SER A 301 20.90 6.45 8.53
CA SER A 301 19.87 7.25 9.22
C SER A 301 18.43 6.73 9.05
N ALA A 302 18.13 6.03 7.95
CA ALA A 302 16.82 5.40 7.75
C ALA A 302 16.69 4.11 8.58
N SER A 303 17.76 3.31 8.67
CA SER A 303 17.81 2.17 9.59
C SER A 303 17.76 2.61 11.05
N GLU A 304 18.46 3.67 11.45
CA GLU A 304 18.38 4.22 12.82
C GLU A 304 16.96 4.68 13.16
N GLY A 305 16.31 5.46 12.28
CA GLY A 305 14.93 5.90 12.49
C GLY A 305 13.94 4.73 12.60
N MET A 306 14.13 3.69 11.79
CA MET A 306 13.31 2.47 11.84
C MET A 306 13.56 1.66 13.11
N MET A 307 14.83 1.49 13.54
CA MET A 307 15.19 0.81 14.79
C MET A 307 14.64 1.56 16.01
N GLN A 308 14.74 2.89 16.05
CA GLN A 308 14.17 3.70 17.13
C GLN A 308 12.65 3.54 17.18
N PHE A 309 11.97 3.58 16.04
CA PHE A 309 10.53 3.35 15.97
C PHE A 309 10.15 1.96 16.51
N TRP A 310 10.84 0.90 16.11
CA TRP A 310 10.59 -0.45 16.64
C TRP A 310 10.86 -0.55 18.14
N THR A 311 11.90 0.13 18.64
CA THR A 311 12.21 0.22 20.07
C THR A 311 11.08 0.91 20.84
N ASP A 312 10.57 2.03 20.32
CA ASP A 312 9.44 2.78 20.91
C ASP A 312 8.10 2.01 20.87
N VAL A 313 7.97 1.08 19.91
CA VAL A 313 6.86 0.12 19.80
C VAL A 313 6.99 -0.98 20.85
N MET A 314 8.15 -1.63 20.96
CA MET A 314 8.37 -2.69 21.96
C MET A 314 8.21 -2.13 23.39
N LYS A 315 8.78 -0.95 23.67
CA LYS A 315 8.60 -0.20 24.91
C LYS A 315 7.14 0.12 25.26
N ALA A 316 6.31 0.35 24.24
CA ALA A 316 4.88 0.62 24.43
C ALA A 316 4.04 -0.65 24.62
N THR A 317 4.60 -1.82 24.36
CA THR A 317 3.89 -3.11 24.32
C THR A 317 4.69 -4.24 25.01
N PRO A 318 5.22 -4.03 26.24
CA PRO A 318 6.13 -4.97 26.89
C PRO A 318 5.53 -6.37 27.07
N ASN A 319 4.21 -6.46 27.28
CA ASN A 319 3.48 -7.74 27.43
C ASN A 319 3.42 -8.56 26.13
N LEU A 320 3.47 -7.92 24.94
CA LEU A 320 3.46 -8.60 23.65
C LEU A 320 4.82 -9.24 23.34
N TYR A 321 5.90 -8.53 23.67
CA TYR A 321 7.27 -8.95 23.38
C TYR A 321 7.96 -9.67 24.54
N GLY A 322 7.44 -9.60 25.76
CA GLY A 322 8.05 -10.14 26.97
C GLY A 322 9.34 -9.42 27.39
N ILE A 323 9.49 -8.13 27.05
CA ILE A 323 10.70 -7.35 27.28
C ILE A 323 10.41 -6.07 28.08
N SER A 324 11.32 -5.70 28.99
CA SER A 324 11.24 -4.42 29.68
C SER A 324 11.77 -3.28 28.79
N PRO A 325 11.49 -2.01 29.09
CA PRO A 325 12.03 -0.88 28.34
C PRO A 325 13.56 -0.85 28.26
N GLU A 326 14.24 -1.28 29.33
CA GLU A 326 15.70 -1.36 29.41
C GLU A 326 16.24 -2.48 28.50
N LYS A 327 15.58 -3.65 28.49
CA LYS A 327 15.93 -4.73 27.54
C LYS A 327 15.66 -4.33 26.09
N ALA A 328 14.66 -3.49 25.83
CA ALA A 328 14.41 -2.94 24.49
C ALA A 328 15.55 -2.01 24.03
N ASP A 329 16.09 -1.17 24.91
CA ASP A 329 17.27 -0.35 24.61
C ASP A 329 18.53 -1.19 24.39
N GLN A 330 18.76 -2.22 25.22
CA GLN A 330 19.89 -3.14 25.05
C GLN A 330 19.77 -3.93 23.73
N LEU A 331 18.57 -4.36 23.35
CA LEU A 331 18.32 -5.00 22.05
C LEU A 331 18.58 -4.03 20.87
N MET A 332 18.23 -2.74 21.02
CA MET A 332 18.53 -1.72 20.02
C MET A 332 20.04 -1.48 19.86
N GLU A 333 20.79 -1.45 20.96
CA GLU A 333 22.25 -1.31 20.95
C GLU A 333 22.90 -2.52 20.24
N LEU A 334 22.56 -3.74 20.65
CA LEU A 334 23.00 -4.98 19.99
C LEU A 334 22.64 -5.04 18.50
N SER A 335 21.47 -4.52 18.11
CA SER A 335 21.03 -4.49 16.71
C SER A 335 21.72 -3.41 15.88
N ARG A 336 22.14 -2.30 16.50
CA ARG A 336 22.88 -1.24 15.80
C ARG A 336 24.24 -1.75 15.32
N ASP A 337 24.93 -2.53 16.15
CA ASP A 337 26.26 -3.05 15.82
C ASP A 337 26.22 -4.13 14.74
N SER A 338 25.24 -5.04 14.75
CA SER A 338 25.11 -6.04 13.68
C SER A 338 24.63 -5.46 12.34
N MET A 339 23.84 -4.39 12.37
CA MET A 339 23.37 -3.69 11.17
C MET A 339 24.42 -2.71 10.60
N LYS A 340 25.53 -2.51 11.31
CA LYS A 340 26.63 -1.64 10.86
C LYS A 340 27.27 -2.18 9.58
N GLY A 341 27.47 -1.30 8.61
CA GLY A 341 28.00 -1.68 7.29
C GLY A 341 26.94 -2.26 6.34
N MET A 342 25.72 -2.56 6.78
CA MET A 342 24.63 -2.93 5.88
C MET A 342 24.25 -1.74 4.97
N ARG A 343 23.94 -2.05 3.71
CA ARG A 343 23.67 -1.10 2.62
C ARG A 343 22.35 -1.34 1.91
N GLY A 344 21.80 -2.55 2.02
CA GLY A 344 20.51 -2.89 1.42
C GLY A 344 20.02 -4.25 1.87
N MET A 345 18.72 -4.48 1.66
CA MET A 345 18.11 -5.80 1.83
C MET A 345 17.18 -6.10 0.67
N SER A 346 17.08 -7.38 0.34
CA SER A 346 16.07 -7.94 -0.53
C SER A 346 15.44 -9.16 0.14
N LEU A 347 14.17 -9.40 -0.19
CA LEU A 347 13.32 -10.45 0.35
C LEU A 347 12.51 -11.03 -0.80
N MET A 348 12.40 -12.34 -0.87
CA MET A 348 11.45 -13.03 -1.74
C MET A 348 10.69 -14.11 -0.96
N LEU A 349 9.37 -14.16 -1.17
CA LEU A 349 8.55 -15.34 -0.91
C LEU A 349 8.36 -16.08 -2.23
N GLY A 350 9.12 -17.16 -2.43
CA GLY A 350 8.97 -18.08 -3.56
C GLY A 350 7.74 -18.98 -3.43
N VAL A 351 7.37 -19.67 -4.51
CA VAL A 351 6.39 -20.78 -4.48
C VAL A 351 7.12 -22.08 -4.14
N GLY A 352 6.57 -22.91 -3.24
CA GLY A 352 7.16 -24.19 -2.83
C GLY A 352 7.00 -25.31 -3.87
N GLU A 353 7.82 -26.35 -3.76
CA GLU A 353 7.52 -27.64 -4.38
C GLU A 353 6.41 -28.36 -3.56
N PRO A 354 5.65 -29.29 -4.16
CA PRO A 354 4.66 -30.07 -3.43
C PRO A 354 5.29 -30.86 -2.28
N GLY A 355 4.89 -30.52 -1.04
CA GLY A 355 5.44 -31.11 0.19
C GLY A 355 6.46 -30.24 0.93
N ASP A 356 6.97 -29.17 0.31
CA ASP A 356 7.76 -28.16 1.02
C ASP A 356 6.89 -27.47 2.10
N PRO A 357 7.48 -27.05 3.23
CA PRO A 357 6.83 -26.14 4.18
C PRO A 357 6.34 -24.86 3.49
N LEU A 358 5.27 -24.25 4.00
CA LEU A 358 4.68 -23.07 3.36
C LEU A 358 5.68 -21.89 3.23
N TYR A 359 6.59 -21.72 4.20
CA TYR A 359 7.68 -20.73 4.13
C TYR A 359 9.03 -21.32 3.64
N GLY A 360 9.03 -22.53 3.08
CA GLY A 360 10.21 -23.24 2.55
C GLY A 360 11.00 -22.51 1.47
N ASN A 361 10.33 -21.62 0.73
CA ASN A 361 10.96 -20.76 -0.28
C ASN A 361 10.93 -19.27 0.09
N MET A 362 10.81 -18.92 1.38
CA MET A 362 11.08 -17.56 1.85
C MET A 362 12.60 -17.36 2.03
N MET A 363 13.13 -16.29 1.45
CA MET A 363 14.56 -16.03 1.34
C MET A 363 14.87 -14.54 1.33
N PHE A 364 16.12 -14.21 1.69
CA PHE A 364 16.62 -12.86 1.86
C PHE A 364 18.02 -12.75 1.28
N ALA A 365 18.39 -11.56 0.80
CA ALA A 365 19.78 -11.19 0.61
C ALA A 365 20.04 -9.82 1.25
N PHE A 366 21.18 -9.66 1.90
CA PHE A 366 21.63 -8.43 2.53
C PHE A 366 22.91 -7.99 1.82
N THR A 367 22.97 -6.71 1.44
CA THR A 367 24.22 -6.11 0.98
C THR A 367 24.91 -5.47 2.18
N SER A 368 26.17 -5.79 2.39
CA SER A 368 27.06 -5.26 3.43
C SER A 368 28.34 -4.70 2.81
N ASP A 369 29.04 -3.82 3.51
CA ASP A 369 30.42 -3.45 3.18
C ASP A 369 31.36 -4.67 3.29
N ASP A 370 31.11 -5.54 4.28
CA ASP A 370 31.81 -6.81 4.51
C ASP A 370 30.81 -7.85 5.00
N ALA A 371 30.60 -8.90 4.20
CA ALA A 371 29.68 -9.99 4.48
C ALA A 371 30.19 -10.93 5.59
N GLN A 372 31.50 -11.12 5.73
CA GLN A 372 32.10 -12.00 6.74
C GLN A 372 32.09 -11.32 8.12
N ALA A 373 32.41 -10.02 8.18
CA ALA A 373 32.28 -9.23 9.40
C ALA A 373 30.82 -9.15 9.87
N TYR A 374 29.87 -8.97 8.94
CA TYR A 374 28.43 -9.04 9.25
C TYR A 374 28.05 -10.40 9.84
N MET A 375 28.46 -11.51 9.22
CA MET A 375 28.17 -12.87 9.71
C MET A 375 28.74 -13.12 11.12
N ALA A 376 29.95 -12.63 11.40
CA ALA A 376 30.56 -12.74 12.74
C ALA A 376 29.81 -11.92 13.79
N ALA A 377 29.50 -10.65 13.48
CA ALA A 377 28.72 -9.77 14.35
C ALA A 377 27.29 -10.30 14.58
N TYR A 378 26.68 -10.94 13.58
CA TYR A 378 25.36 -11.55 13.70
C TYR A 378 25.39 -12.82 14.57
N GLU A 379 26.42 -13.66 14.48
CA GLU A 379 26.59 -14.80 15.41
C GLU A 379 26.72 -14.31 16.86
N GLU A 380 27.50 -13.25 17.09
CA GLU A 380 27.65 -12.62 18.40
C GLU A 380 26.35 -12.00 18.90
N GLN A 381 25.62 -11.28 18.03
CA GLN A 381 24.33 -10.67 18.36
C GLN A 381 23.32 -11.73 18.83
N VAL A 382 23.17 -12.86 18.12
CA VAL A 382 22.19 -13.89 18.51
C VAL A 382 22.59 -14.57 19.82
N ARG A 383 23.89 -14.75 20.09
CA ARG A 383 24.40 -15.23 21.39
C ARG A 383 24.12 -14.23 22.52
N ALA A 384 24.38 -12.95 22.31
CA ALA A 384 24.08 -11.88 23.26
C ALA A 384 22.57 -11.73 23.51
N MET A 385 21.75 -11.89 22.47
CA MET A 385 20.29 -11.85 22.54
C MET A 385 19.74 -13.03 23.37
N ASN A 386 20.27 -14.24 23.17
CA ASN A 386 19.95 -15.39 24.04
C ASN A 386 20.30 -15.12 25.51
N GLU A 387 21.47 -14.56 25.80
CA GLU A 387 21.88 -14.23 27.18
C GLU A 387 20.98 -13.14 27.80
N LEU A 388 20.62 -12.11 27.01
CA LEU A 388 19.69 -11.05 27.40
C LEU A 388 18.28 -11.59 27.72
N PHE A 389 17.83 -12.63 27.01
CA PHE A 389 16.49 -13.19 27.13
C PHE A 389 16.40 -14.55 27.84
N LYS A 390 17.50 -15.08 28.40
CA LYS A 390 17.50 -16.36 29.16
C LYS A 390 16.52 -16.38 30.34
N ASP A 391 16.33 -15.21 30.98
CA ASP A 391 15.41 -14.99 32.11
C ASP A 391 14.11 -14.31 31.66
N SER A 392 13.86 -14.19 30.35
CA SER A 392 12.62 -13.64 29.81
C SER A 392 11.58 -14.75 29.64
N SER A 393 10.33 -14.44 29.97
CA SER A 393 9.18 -15.27 29.60
C SER A 393 8.80 -15.14 28.12
N SER A 394 9.51 -14.33 27.32
CA SER A 394 9.26 -14.15 25.89
C SER A 394 9.57 -15.44 25.12
N PRO A 395 8.57 -16.12 24.57
CA PRO A 395 8.80 -17.35 23.81
C PRO A 395 9.24 -17.06 22.36
N PHE A 396 9.26 -15.80 21.93
CA PHE A 396 9.80 -15.37 20.63
C PHE A 396 11.31 -15.08 20.67
N LEU A 397 11.82 -14.64 21.83
CA LEU A 397 13.18 -14.08 21.96
C LEU A 397 14.12 -14.93 22.84
N SER A 398 13.60 -15.96 23.51
CA SER A 398 14.37 -16.93 24.28
C SER A 398 14.57 -18.23 23.50
N GLY A 399 15.65 -18.97 23.81
CA GLY A 399 15.85 -20.33 23.33
C GLY A 399 16.17 -20.48 21.83
N MET A 400 16.89 -19.51 21.24
CA MET A 400 17.41 -19.67 19.87
C MET A 400 18.65 -20.57 19.89
N GLU A 401 18.62 -21.67 19.17
CA GLU A 401 19.78 -22.56 19.00
C GLU A 401 20.60 -22.10 17.78
N VAL A 402 21.89 -21.79 17.96
CA VAL A 402 22.80 -21.38 16.88
C VAL A 402 23.84 -22.45 16.63
N GLU A 403 23.82 -23.03 15.44
CA GLU A 403 24.76 -24.05 14.96
C GLU A 403 25.55 -23.52 13.76
N ARG A 404 26.86 -23.78 13.72
CA ARG A 404 27.69 -23.51 12.54
C ARG A 404 27.54 -24.66 11.55
N ILE A 405 27.28 -24.33 10.29
CA ILE A 405 27.06 -25.28 9.20
C ILE A 405 28.05 -25.00 8.05
N ASP A 406 28.21 -25.99 7.17
CA ASP A 406 28.88 -25.83 5.88
C ASP A 406 27.89 -26.17 4.76
N VAL A 407 27.71 -25.26 3.81
CA VAL A 407 26.86 -25.46 2.63
C VAL A 407 27.74 -25.37 1.39
N ASP A 408 28.16 -26.52 0.88
CA ASP A 408 29.06 -26.69 -0.27
C ASP A 408 30.38 -25.89 -0.15
N GLY A 409 31.07 -26.05 0.99
CA GLY A 409 32.30 -25.32 1.30
C GLY A 409 32.09 -23.85 1.63
N THR A 410 30.83 -23.42 1.84
CA THR A 410 30.48 -22.06 2.28
C THR A 410 30.08 -22.11 3.75
N PRO A 411 30.90 -21.55 4.67
CA PRO A 411 30.53 -21.47 6.08
C PRO A 411 29.26 -20.64 6.29
N GLY A 412 28.39 -21.13 7.17
CA GLY A 412 27.14 -20.46 7.52
C GLY A 412 26.67 -20.77 8.93
N LEU A 413 25.49 -20.26 9.27
CA LEU A 413 24.79 -20.49 10.52
C LEU A 413 23.41 -21.09 10.23
N LYS A 414 23.00 -22.04 11.06
CA LYS A 414 21.60 -22.43 11.25
C LYS A 414 21.14 -21.88 12.59
N ILE A 415 20.11 -21.05 12.57
CA ILE A 415 19.42 -20.55 13.77
C ILE A 415 18.07 -21.27 13.84
N GLU A 416 17.81 -21.99 14.92
CA GLU A 416 16.53 -22.67 15.16
C GLU A 416 15.81 -22.00 16.35
N MET A 417 14.53 -21.69 16.17
CA MET A 417 13.69 -21.08 17.22
C MET A 417 12.33 -21.76 17.31
N ALA A 418 11.83 -21.93 18.53
CA ALA A 418 10.48 -22.42 18.75
C ALA A 418 9.48 -21.32 18.40
N MET A 419 8.44 -21.66 17.63
CA MET A 419 7.32 -20.73 17.45
C MET A 419 6.39 -20.84 18.66
N PRO A 420 6.12 -19.74 19.38
CA PRO A 420 5.14 -19.79 20.45
C PRO A 420 3.77 -20.17 19.95
N GLU A 421 3.06 -20.87 20.84
CA GLU A 421 1.63 -21.00 20.76
C GLU A 421 0.96 -19.66 21.14
N PRO A 422 0.17 -19.04 20.25
CA PRO A 422 -0.58 -17.83 20.59
C PRO A 422 -1.55 -18.10 21.75
N PRO A 423 -1.78 -17.11 22.65
CA PRO A 423 -2.78 -17.25 23.70
C PRO A 423 -4.15 -17.68 23.15
N GLY A 424 -4.67 -18.81 23.65
CA GLY A 424 -5.93 -19.41 23.19
C GLY A 424 -5.81 -20.41 22.04
N MET A 425 -4.62 -20.72 21.54
CA MET A 425 -4.41 -21.81 20.55
C MET A 425 -4.12 -23.18 21.17
N GLY A 426 -3.74 -23.25 22.46
CA GLY A 426 -3.35 -24.50 23.15
C GLY A 426 -4.36 -25.64 23.13
N ASP A 427 -5.64 -25.33 22.99
CA ASP A 427 -6.72 -26.32 22.93
C ASP A 427 -7.04 -26.78 21.48
N VAL A 428 -6.35 -26.24 20.46
CA VAL A 428 -6.57 -26.60 19.05
C VAL A 428 -5.75 -27.86 18.72
N PRO A 429 -6.37 -29.06 18.57
CA PRO A 429 -5.61 -30.33 18.50
C PRO A 429 -4.74 -30.50 17.25
N GLN A 430 -4.83 -29.54 16.32
CA GLN A 430 -4.17 -29.51 15.03
C GLN A 430 -3.07 -28.45 14.96
N PHE A 431 -2.86 -27.63 16.01
CA PHE A 431 -1.93 -26.51 16.00
C PHE A 431 -0.49 -26.93 15.69
N ALA A 432 0.02 -27.99 16.34
CA ALA A 432 1.36 -28.52 16.08
C ALA A 432 1.54 -28.99 14.62
N GLY A 433 0.57 -29.72 14.07
CA GLY A 433 0.59 -30.16 12.67
C GLY A 433 0.43 -29.01 11.66
N MET A 434 -0.28 -27.95 12.04
CA MET A 434 -0.34 -26.70 11.26
C MET A 434 1.02 -25.99 11.25
N MET A 435 1.69 -25.88 12.41
CA MET A 435 3.02 -25.28 12.49
C MET A 435 4.07 -26.10 11.75
N GLU A 436 3.99 -27.44 11.77
CA GLU A 436 4.86 -28.30 10.97
C GLU A 436 4.66 -28.13 9.47
N LYS A 437 3.42 -27.94 9.02
CA LYS A 437 3.11 -27.60 7.61
C LYS A 437 3.63 -26.21 7.20
N ILE A 438 3.64 -25.25 8.14
CA ILE A 438 4.07 -23.86 7.87
C ILE A 438 5.61 -23.72 7.91
N PHE A 439 6.26 -24.29 8.93
CA PHE A 439 7.68 -24.09 9.24
C PHE A 439 8.56 -25.35 9.09
N GLY A 440 7.98 -26.50 8.77
CA GLY A 440 8.71 -27.76 8.61
C GLY A 440 8.88 -28.53 9.93
N PRO A 441 9.73 -29.57 9.94
CA PRO A 441 9.74 -30.60 10.97
C PRO A 441 9.75 -30.06 12.41
N GLY A 442 8.78 -30.51 13.20
CA GLY A 442 8.58 -30.10 14.60
C GLY A 442 8.00 -28.69 14.80
N GLY A 443 7.53 -28.01 13.75
CA GLY A 443 6.91 -26.68 13.84
C GLY A 443 7.85 -25.55 14.24
N LYS A 444 9.16 -25.81 14.23
CA LYS A 444 10.20 -24.83 14.56
C LYS A 444 10.61 -24.02 13.33
N MET A 445 10.74 -22.70 13.50
CA MET A 445 11.33 -21.86 12.46
C MET A 445 12.84 -22.07 12.44
N ARG A 446 13.40 -22.29 11.25
CA ARG A 446 14.85 -22.38 11.03
C ARG A 446 15.26 -21.29 10.06
N ILE A 447 16.39 -20.64 10.32
CA ILE A 447 16.99 -19.64 9.43
C ILE A 447 18.39 -20.16 9.10
N PHE A 448 18.63 -20.42 7.83
CA PHE A 448 19.95 -20.78 7.29
C PHE A 448 20.53 -19.51 6.68
N ILE A 449 21.73 -19.08 7.09
CA ILE A 449 22.34 -17.83 6.63
C ILE A 449 23.84 -18.02 6.37
N ALA A 450 24.35 -17.45 5.27
CA ALA A 450 25.75 -17.54 4.88
C ALA A 450 26.20 -16.31 4.07
N ALA A 451 27.48 -15.95 4.18
CA ALA A 451 28.10 -15.00 3.26
C ALA A 451 28.32 -15.67 1.89
N ALA A 452 27.68 -15.14 0.85
CA ALA A 452 27.74 -15.68 -0.50
C ALA A 452 28.97 -15.20 -1.28
N ASP A 453 29.38 -13.95 -1.05
CA ASP A 453 30.59 -13.31 -1.58
C ASP A 453 31.14 -12.29 -0.54
N GLU A 454 31.95 -11.31 -0.98
CA GLU A 454 32.54 -10.26 -0.13
C GLU A 454 31.52 -9.27 0.45
N HIS A 455 30.41 -9.01 -0.26
CA HIS A 455 29.44 -7.96 0.05
C HIS A 455 27.99 -8.49 0.20
N THR A 456 27.73 -9.75 -0.11
CA THR A 456 26.39 -10.35 -0.12
C THR A 456 26.27 -11.44 0.94
N VAL A 457 25.31 -11.28 1.85
CA VAL A 457 24.88 -12.33 2.79
C VAL A 457 23.51 -12.82 2.34
N VAL A 458 23.30 -14.12 2.23
CA VAL A 458 22.01 -14.71 1.84
C VAL A 458 21.45 -15.53 3.00
N ALA A 459 20.13 -15.47 3.17
CA ALA A 459 19.41 -16.28 4.15
C ALA A 459 18.19 -16.98 3.53
N ALA A 460 17.81 -18.12 4.09
CA ALA A 460 16.61 -18.86 3.72
C ALA A 460 15.90 -19.41 4.95
N TYR A 461 14.57 -19.39 4.91
CA TYR A 461 13.73 -19.94 5.96
C TYR A 461 13.46 -21.42 5.71
N THR A 462 13.61 -22.22 6.76
CA THR A 462 13.18 -23.62 6.90
C THR A 462 13.84 -24.65 5.97
N SER A 463 14.65 -24.21 5.00
CA SER A 463 15.23 -25.05 3.94
C SER A 463 16.68 -24.67 3.61
N GLU A 464 17.61 -25.60 3.86
CA GLU A 464 19.02 -25.50 3.42
C GLU A 464 19.13 -25.57 1.88
N LYS A 465 18.28 -26.36 1.22
CA LYS A 465 18.14 -26.41 -0.25
C LYS A 465 17.86 -25.00 -0.82
N THR A 466 17.07 -24.21 -0.10
CA THR A 466 16.73 -22.84 -0.49
C THR A 466 17.91 -21.89 -0.30
N LEU A 467 18.69 -22.03 0.79
CA LEU A 467 19.96 -21.30 0.97
C LEU A 467 20.94 -21.60 -0.16
N ARG A 468 21.10 -22.88 -0.51
CA ARG A 468 21.98 -23.35 -1.60
C ARG A 468 21.65 -22.69 -2.94
N ARG A 469 20.36 -22.59 -3.29
CA ARG A 469 19.91 -21.86 -4.49
C ARG A 469 20.32 -20.38 -4.49
N CYS A 470 20.22 -19.69 -3.35
CA CYS A 470 20.69 -18.30 -3.25
C CYS A 470 22.21 -18.20 -3.43
N LEU A 471 22.98 -19.10 -2.82
CA LEU A 471 24.44 -19.18 -3.00
C LEU A 471 24.82 -19.43 -4.47
N GLU A 472 24.14 -20.34 -5.16
CA GLU A 472 24.35 -20.63 -6.58
C GLU A 472 24.00 -19.43 -7.48
N ALA A 473 22.94 -18.68 -7.15
CA ALA A 473 22.53 -17.49 -7.89
C ALA A 473 23.54 -16.34 -7.76
N VAL A 474 24.02 -16.05 -6.54
CA VAL A 474 25.10 -15.06 -6.33
C VAL A 474 26.38 -15.47 -7.06
N LYS A 475 26.75 -16.76 -7.03
CA LYS A 475 27.93 -17.31 -7.71
C LYS A 475 27.77 -17.39 -9.25
N GLY A 476 26.64 -16.95 -9.80
CA GLY A 476 26.37 -16.89 -11.25
C GLY A 476 26.00 -18.22 -11.91
N SER A 477 25.71 -19.26 -11.13
CA SER A 477 25.30 -20.60 -11.61
C SER A 477 23.80 -20.70 -11.88
N GLN A 478 22.97 -19.80 -11.32
CA GLN A 478 21.54 -19.68 -11.61
C GLN A 478 21.20 -18.25 -12.06
N PRO A 479 20.15 -18.04 -12.89
CA PRO A 479 19.62 -16.71 -13.17
C PRO A 479 19.17 -15.98 -11.90
N LEU A 480 19.38 -14.66 -11.86
CA LEU A 480 18.87 -13.77 -10.81
C LEU A 480 17.45 -13.32 -11.14
N LEU A 481 16.64 -13.04 -10.10
CA LEU A 481 15.25 -12.60 -10.25
C LEU A 481 15.09 -11.31 -11.07
N ALA A 482 16.04 -10.39 -10.98
CA ALA A 482 16.03 -9.16 -11.79
C ALA A 482 16.19 -9.42 -13.30
N ALA A 483 16.73 -10.58 -13.69
CA ALA A 483 16.89 -10.99 -15.08
C ALA A 483 15.66 -11.73 -15.65
N ASP A 484 14.68 -12.10 -14.82
CA ASP A 484 13.43 -12.71 -15.30
C ASP A 484 12.67 -11.69 -16.17
N GLU A 485 12.32 -12.07 -17.41
CA GLU A 485 11.78 -11.15 -18.43
C GLU A 485 10.58 -10.33 -17.92
N GLY A 486 9.68 -10.96 -17.17
CA GLY A 486 8.54 -10.28 -16.55
C GLY A 486 8.98 -9.22 -15.54
N VAL A 487 9.92 -9.54 -14.65
CA VAL A 487 10.44 -8.61 -13.64
C VAL A 487 11.15 -7.44 -14.32
N ALA A 488 12.03 -7.72 -15.29
CA ALA A 488 12.75 -6.69 -16.05
C ALA A 488 11.79 -5.75 -16.82
N LYS A 489 10.74 -6.30 -17.45
CA LYS A 489 9.69 -5.52 -18.13
C LYS A 489 8.92 -4.62 -17.16
N THR A 490 8.58 -5.12 -15.98
CA THR A 490 7.93 -4.30 -14.94
C THR A 490 8.88 -3.26 -14.34
N ALA A 491 10.15 -3.59 -14.15
CA ALA A 491 11.19 -2.68 -13.66
C ALA A 491 11.37 -1.47 -14.58
N ALA A 492 11.36 -1.69 -15.89
CA ALA A 492 11.41 -0.62 -16.89
C ALA A 492 10.21 0.35 -16.87
N LEU A 493 9.11 -0.02 -16.20
CA LEU A 493 7.95 0.84 -15.98
C LEU A 493 8.07 1.64 -14.66
N LEU A 494 8.91 1.25 -13.72
CA LEU A 494 9.09 1.93 -12.43
C LEU A 494 10.03 3.15 -12.55
N PRO A 495 9.99 4.11 -11.61
CA PRO A 495 10.99 5.18 -11.53
C PRO A 495 12.40 4.58 -11.35
N PRO A 496 13.36 4.83 -12.26
CA PRO A 496 14.65 4.11 -12.28
C PRO A 496 15.55 4.41 -11.09
N GLU A 497 15.32 5.55 -10.42
CA GLU A 497 16.10 6.00 -9.25
C GLU A 497 15.42 5.66 -7.92
N ALA A 498 14.46 4.73 -7.91
CA ALA A 498 13.77 4.32 -6.70
C ALA A 498 14.71 3.54 -5.77
N PRO A 499 15.00 4.02 -4.55
CA PRO A 499 15.79 3.27 -3.57
C PRO A 499 15.10 2.00 -3.07
N TRP A 500 13.80 1.84 -3.31
CA TRP A 500 13.04 0.63 -2.98
C TRP A 500 12.14 0.24 -4.15
N VAL A 501 12.17 -1.04 -4.49
CA VAL A 501 11.30 -1.69 -5.48
C VAL A 501 10.62 -2.91 -4.86
N GLY A 502 9.45 -3.25 -5.37
CA GLY A 502 8.73 -4.46 -5.04
C GLY A 502 8.02 -5.01 -6.26
N TYR A 503 7.81 -6.31 -6.28
CA TYR A 503 7.15 -7.03 -7.35
C TYR A 503 6.19 -8.03 -6.72
N TRP A 504 4.93 -7.98 -7.12
CA TRP A 504 3.89 -8.92 -6.73
C TRP A 504 3.44 -9.71 -7.95
N SER A 505 3.48 -11.04 -7.86
CA SER A 505 3.12 -11.95 -8.95
C SER A 505 1.72 -12.50 -8.70
N PRO A 506 0.70 -12.10 -9.49
CA PRO A 506 -0.63 -12.70 -9.39
C PRO A 506 -0.59 -14.21 -9.62
N ARG A 507 0.25 -14.66 -10.58
CA ARG A 507 0.44 -16.09 -10.85
C ARG A 507 0.98 -16.85 -9.63
N GLY A 508 2.12 -16.42 -9.09
CA GLY A 508 2.72 -17.11 -7.95
C GLY A 508 1.83 -17.04 -6.70
N THR A 509 1.01 -15.99 -6.56
CA THR A 509 0.00 -15.92 -5.49
C THR A 509 -1.06 -17.01 -5.63
N ILE A 510 -1.55 -17.29 -6.85
CA ILE A 510 -2.51 -18.38 -7.08
C ILE A 510 -1.85 -19.76 -6.95
N ASP A 511 -0.61 -19.91 -7.41
CA ASP A 511 0.16 -21.16 -7.25
C ASP A 511 0.44 -21.45 -5.75
N PHE A 512 0.83 -20.45 -4.96
CA PHE A 512 1.00 -20.53 -3.50
C PHE A 512 -0.32 -20.77 -2.76
N ALA A 513 -1.41 -20.11 -3.16
CA ALA A 513 -2.73 -20.35 -2.58
C ALA A 513 -3.19 -21.79 -2.84
N ASN A 514 -2.95 -22.33 -4.04
CA ASN A 514 -3.21 -23.74 -4.34
C ASN A 514 -2.32 -24.69 -3.51
N GLN A 515 -1.03 -24.38 -3.32
CA GLN A 515 -0.15 -25.14 -2.42
C GLN A 515 -0.72 -25.17 -0.99
N ALA A 516 -1.12 -24.02 -0.45
CA ALA A 516 -1.74 -23.92 0.88
C ALA A 516 -3.07 -24.71 0.98
N ILE A 517 -3.95 -24.60 -0.03
CA ILE A 517 -5.21 -25.36 -0.02
C ILE A 517 -4.95 -26.87 -0.05
N SER A 518 -4.04 -27.36 -0.92
CA SER A 518 -3.65 -28.78 -0.94
C SER A 518 -2.98 -29.25 0.36
N MET A 519 -2.23 -28.37 1.03
CA MET A 519 -1.56 -28.63 2.31
C MET A 519 -2.53 -28.73 3.49
N PHE A 520 -3.62 -27.95 3.49
CA PHE A 520 -4.60 -27.91 4.59
C PHE A 520 -5.93 -28.63 4.31
N ALA A 521 -6.11 -29.19 3.11
CA ALA A 521 -7.26 -30.04 2.79
C ALA A 521 -7.32 -31.30 3.70
N PRO A 522 -8.52 -31.75 4.12
CA PRO A 522 -8.68 -33.04 4.80
C PRO A 522 -8.24 -34.21 3.91
N GLU A 523 -7.66 -35.25 4.51
CA GLU A 523 -7.26 -36.45 3.78
C GLU A 523 -8.48 -37.16 3.18
N GLY A 524 -8.40 -37.50 1.89
CA GLY A 524 -9.47 -38.18 1.16
C GLY A 524 -10.56 -37.28 0.59
N GLU A 525 -10.60 -35.99 0.91
CA GLU A 525 -11.54 -35.05 0.29
C GLU A 525 -11.06 -34.55 -1.08
N ALA A 526 -12.01 -34.24 -1.97
CA ALA A 526 -11.71 -33.67 -3.28
C ALA A 526 -11.17 -32.24 -3.13
N GLN A 527 -9.88 -32.06 -3.39
CA GLN A 527 -9.21 -30.77 -3.22
C GLN A 527 -9.84 -29.69 -4.10
N PHE A 528 -10.30 -28.60 -3.47
CA PHE A 528 -10.67 -27.39 -4.16
C PHE A 528 -9.41 -26.76 -4.78
N LYS A 529 -9.37 -26.63 -6.10
CA LYS A 529 -8.25 -26.02 -6.81
C LYS A 529 -8.72 -24.78 -7.55
N LEU A 530 -8.04 -23.67 -7.32
CA LEU A 530 -8.25 -22.44 -8.07
C LEU A 530 -7.79 -22.63 -9.53
N PRO A 531 -8.39 -21.95 -10.53
CA PRO A 531 -7.90 -21.96 -11.90
C PRO A 531 -6.42 -21.55 -11.96
N GLN A 532 -5.71 -21.93 -13.03
CA GLN A 532 -4.36 -21.43 -13.22
C GLN A 532 -4.39 -19.98 -13.69
N PHE A 533 -3.62 -19.12 -13.05
CA PHE A 533 -3.46 -17.74 -13.49
C PHE A 533 -2.39 -17.67 -14.59
N ALA A 534 -2.64 -16.92 -15.66
CA ALA A 534 -1.77 -16.86 -16.83
C ALA A 534 -0.37 -16.29 -16.51
N ALA A 535 0.64 -16.65 -17.30
CA ALA A 535 1.96 -16.03 -17.18
C ALA A 535 1.91 -14.57 -17.64
N THR A 536 2.16 -13.64 -16.72
CA THR A 536 2.25 -12.19 -17.00
C THR A 536 3.46 -11.60 -16.29
N PRO A 537 3.93 -10.42 -16.71
CA PRO A 537 4.77 -9.58 -15.85
C PRO A 537 4.09 -9.34 -14.48
N PRO A 538 4.86 -9.20 -13.39
CA PRO A 538 4.34 -8.90 -12.06
C PRO A 538 3.83 -7.45 -11.98
N VAL A 539 3.02 -7.17 -10.98
CA VAL A 539 2.72 -5.80 -10.52
C VAL A 539 3.96 -5.24 -9.86
N GLY A 540 4.41 -4.07 -10.29
CA GLY A 540 5.54 -3.37 -9.69
C GLY A 540 5.10 -2.40 -8.61
N LEU A 541 5.98 -2.16 -7.65
CA LEU A 541 5.93 -1.12 -6.65
C LEU A 541 7.30 -0.44 -6.61
N ALA A 542 7.33 0.87 -6.43
CA ALA A 542 8.53 1.63 -6.13
C ALA A 542 8.24 2.65 -5.05
N VAL A 543 9.24 2.95 -4.22
CA VAL A 543 9.20 4.07 -3.28
C VAL A 543 10.39 4.97 -3.54
N THR A 544 10.12 6.27 -3.75
CA THR A 544 11.14 7.32 -3.82
C THR A 544 11.02 8.23 -2.60
N THR A 545 12.16 8.77 -2.16
CA THR A 545 12.24 9.66 -1.02
C THR A 545 12.95 10.95 -1.40
N SER A 546 12.49 12.04 -0.81
CA SER A 546 13.16 13.34 -0.80
C SER A 546 12.96 13.96 0.58
N PRO A 547 13.76 14.97 1.01
CA PRO A 547 13.84 15.40 2.41
C PRO A 547 12.54 15.78 3.13
N ASN A 548 11.45 16.02 2.39
CA ASN A 548 10.13 16.36 2.93
C ASN A 548 8.99 15.55 2.27
N GLU A 549 9.27 14.51 1.49
CA GLU A 549 8.25 13.78 0.73
C GLU A 549 8.64 12.34 0.43
N ILE A 550 7.73 11.41 0.72
CA ILE A 550 7.74 10.04 0.23
C ILE A 550 6.78 9.97 -0.95
N GLN A 551 7.21 9.42 -2.08
CA GLN A 551 6.31 9.06 -3.18
C GLN A 551 6.30 7.56 -3.37
N THR A 552 5.13 6.98 -3.62
CA THR A 552 5.02 5.59 -4.05
C THR A 552 4.50 5.53 -5.48
N CYS A 553 4.91 4.52 -6.23
CA CYS A 553 4.44 4.24 -7.58
C CYS A 553 4.18 2.74 -7.70
N LEU A 554 2.91 2.35 -7.78
CA LEU A 554 2.46 1.02 -8.13
C LEU A 554 2.16 0.99 -9.63
N VAL A 555 2.61 -0.04 -10.34
CA VAL A 555 2.37 -0.25 -11.77
C VAL A 555 1.80 -1.64 -12.04
N VAL A 556 0.68 -1.73 -12.74
CA VAL A 556 0.07 -2.97 -13.20
C VAL A 556 0.23 -3.02 -14.72
N PRO A 557 1.12 -3.87 -15.26
CA PRO A 557 1.29 -4.05 -16.70
C PRO A 557 -0.03 -4.44 -17.39
N ALA A 558 -0.22 -3.99 -18.64
CA ALA A 558 -1.45 -4.21 -19.39
C ALA A 558 -1.84 -5.69 -19.50
N GLU A 559 -0.85 -6.58 -19.64
CA GLU A 559 -1.07 -8.03 -19.70
C GLU A 559 -1.59 -8.59 -18.37
N ALA A 560 -1.12 -8.06 -17.24
CA ALA A 560 -1.61 -8.45 -15.91
C ALA A 560 -3.08 -8.02 -15.73
N ILE A 561 -3.46 -6.82 -16.19
CA ILE A 561 -4.86 -6.35 -16.17
C ILE A 561 -5.78 -7.28 -16.99
N GLN A 562 -5.35 -7.65 -18.20
CA GLN A 562 -6.09 -8.57 -19.08
C GLN A 562 -6.23 -9.98 -18.48
N ALA A 563 -5.15 -10.50 -17.90
CA ALA A 563 -5.16 -11.80 -17.22
C ALA A 563 -6.07 -11.80 -15.98
N ILE A 564 -6.07 -10.73 -15.17
CA ILE A 564 -7.02 -10.56 -14.06
C ILE A 564 -8.46 -10.60 -14.56
N GLY A 565 -8.77 -9.85 -15.63
CA GLY A 565 -10.12 -9.82 -16.22
C GLY A 565 -10.59 -11.19 -16.74
N THR A 566 -9.67 -12.02 -17.22
CA THR A 566 -9.93 -13.40 -17.65
C THR A 566 -10.14 -14.33 -16.45
N TYR A 567 -9.19 -14.32 -15.51
CA TYR A 567 -9.19 -15.16 -14.32
C TYR A 567 -10.45 -14.95 -13.44
N VAL A 568 -10.91 -13.71 -13.28
CA VAL A 568 -12.15 -13.41 -12.54
C VAL A 568 -13.36 -14.12 -13.15
N LYS A 569 -13.45 -14.22 -14.48
CA LYS A 569 -14.55 -14.93 -15.17
C LYS A 569 -14.46 -16.43 -14.99
N GLU A 570 -13.26 -17.00 -15.01
CA GLU A 570 -13.02 -18.42 -14.74
C GLU A 570 -13.40 -18.79 -13.31
N VAL A 571 -13.02 -17.98 -12.33
CA VAL A 571 -13.42 -18.15 -10.91
C VAL A 571 -14.93 -18.02 -10.75
N GLN A 572 -15.58 -17.02 -11.39
CA GLN A 572 -17.04 -16.88 -11.36
C GLN A 572 -17.75 -18.11 -11.97
N LYS A 573 -17.25 -18.62 -13.10
CA LYS A 573 -17.76 -19.83 -13.74
C LYS A 573 -17.62 -21.05 -12.83
N MET A 574 -16.44 -21.29 -12.26
CA MET A 574 -16.17 -22.38 -11.33
C MET A 574 -17.09 -22.34 -10.09
N ILE A 575 -17.33 -21.14 -9.53
CA ILE A 575 -18.25 -20.96 -8.40
C ILE A 575 -19.69 -21.29 -8.82
N ALA A 576 -20.13 -20.84 -10.00
CA ALA A 576 -21.47 -21.14 -10.52
C ALA A 576 -21.67 -22.63 -10.82
N GLU A 577 -20.68 -23.30 -11.40
CA GLU A 577 -20.69 -24.74 -11.65
C GLU A 577 -20.74 -25.54 -10.33
N LYS A 578 -19.94 -25.15 -9.32
CA LYS A 578 -19.99 -25.78 -7.99
C LYS A 578 -21.31 -25.55 -7.26
N ALA A 579 -21.95 -24.39 -7.45
CA ALA A 579 -23.26 -24.08 -6.88
C ALA A 579 -24.43 -24.78 -7.61
N ALA A 580 -24.19 -25.33 -8.81
CA ALA A 580 -25.16 -26.08 -9.60
C ALA A 580 -24.98 -27.61 -9.51
N ALA A 581 -23.95 -28.09 -8.82
CA ALA A 581 -23.74 -29.51 -8.56
C ALA A 581 -24.82 -30.03 -7.56
N PRO A 582 -25.45 -31.19 -7.84
CA PRO A 582 -26.54 -31.74 -7.03
C PRO A 582 -26.08 -32.40 -5.72
#